data_AF-A0A7R9I6V4-F1
#
_entry.id   AF-A0A7R9I6V4-F1
#
_cell.length_a   1.000
_cell.length_b   1.000
_cell.length_c   1.000
_cell.angle_alpha   90.00
_cell.angle_beta   90.00
_cell.angle_gamma   90.00
#
_symmetry.space_group_name_H-M   'P 1'
#
loop_
_entity.id
_entity.type
_entity.pdbx_description
1 polymer ?
#
loop_
_entity_poly.entity_id
_entity_poly.type
_entity_poly.pdbx_seq_one_letter_code
_entity_poly.pdbx_strand_id
1 'polypeptide(L)'
;MLSVVVAGVVLERRVNRGQKDVGRRYAIPLCRPLERAGTPCSHIALNLTLRFPKEVVLDLTEVHKDLCPCDTGLRCDANSSICRQEAATLCQDVLLS
;
A
#
# COMPACT_ATOMS: atom_id res chain seq x y z
N MET A 1 -0.04 5.92 24.93
CA MET A 1 0.69 5.72 23.66
C MET A 1 -0.35 5.61 22.56
N LEU A 2 -0.48 6.61 21.68
CA LEU A 2 -1.35 6.50 20.50
C LEU A 2 -0.63 5.59 19.49
N SER A 3 -1.13 4.38 19.28
CA SER A 3 -0.66 3.54 18.17
C SER A 3 -1.23 4.10 16.87
N VAL A 4 -0.43 4.88 16.13
CA VAL A 4 -0.77 5.26 14.75
C VAL A 4 -0.60 4.01 13.90
N VAL A 5 -1.70 3.36 13.51
CA VAL A 5 -1.65 2.23 12.59
C VAL A 5 -1.47 2.80 11.19
N VAL A 6 -0.24 2.76 10.68
CA VAL A 6 0.04 3.10 9.28
C VAL A 6 -0.35 1.90 8.42
N ALA A 7 -1.24 2.11 7.45
CA ALA A 7 -1.82 1.07 6.61
C ALA A 7 -1.78 1.46 5.14
N GLY A 8 -1.49 0.51 4.25
CA GLY A 8 -1.56 0.68 2.80
C GLY A 8 -2.89 0.15 2.26
N VAL A 9 -3.34 0.71 1.13
CA VAL A 9 -4.56 0.27 0.46
C VAL A 9 -4.20 -0.77 -0.61
N VAL A 10 -4.72 -1.99 -0.51
CA VAL A 10 -4.50 -3.08 -1.46
C VAL A 10 -5.82 -3.51 -2.11
N LEU A 11 -5.81 -3.71 -3.43
CA LEU A 11 -6.95 -4.29 -4.14
C LEU A 11 -6.97 -5.80 -3.96
N GLU A 12 -7.94 -6.32 -3.21
CA GLU A 12 -8.21 -7.77 -3.18
C GLU A 12 -9.39 -8.14 -4.07
N ARG A 13 -9.26 -9.27 -4.77
CA ARG A 13 -10.37 -9.90 -5.50
C ARG A 13 -11.24 -10.68 -4.52
N ARG A 14 -12.21 -10.03 -3.88
CA ARG A 14 -13.25 -10.75 -3.13
C ARG A 14 -14.48 -11.00 -3.98
N VAL A 15 -14.83 -12.27 -4.14
CA VAL A 15 -16.15 -12.69 -4.64
C VAL A 15 -17.08 -12.73 -3.43
N ASN A 16 -17.88 -11.68 -3.24
CA ASN A 16 -18.91 -11.69 -2.20
C ASN A 16 -19.97 -12.75 -2.56
N ARG A 17 -20.02 -13.85 -1.77
CA ARG A 17 -21.09 -14.86 -1.81
C ARG A 17 -22.40 -14.19 -1.39
N GLY A 18 -23.09 -13.55 -2.33
CA GLY A 18 -24.35 -12.84 -2.10
C GLY A 18 -24.61 -11.69 -3.08
N GLN A 19 -23.57 -11.20 -3.77
CA GLN A 19 -23.71 -10.12 -4.75
C GLN A 19 -23.82 -10.71 -6.18
N LYS A 20 -25.04 -10.93 -6.66
CA LYS A 20 -25.32 -11.41 -8.03
C LYS A 20 -25.26 -10.25 -9.02
N ASP A 21 -24.14 -9.55 -9.09
CA ASP A 21 -23.90 -8.53 -10.12
C ASP A 21 -23.33 -9.21 -11.36
N VAL A 22 -24.22 -9.48 -12.33
CA VAL A 22 -23.90 -10.03 -13.64
C VAL A 22 -22.84 -9.16 -14.33
N GLY A 23 -21.65 -9.74 -14.54
CA GLY A 23 -20.65 -9.24 -15.48
C GLY A 23 -19.66 -8.19 -14.98
N ARG A 24 -19.69 -7.74 -13.72
CA ARG A 24 -18.70 -6.76 -13.21
C ARG A 24 -17.98 -7.29 -11.97
N ARG A 25 -16.70 -7.66 -12.13
CA ARG A 25 -15.80 -7.99 -11.02
C ARG A 25 -15.36 -6.67 -10.37
N TYR A 26 -15.99 -6.28 -9.27
CA TYR A 26 -15.53 -5.14 -8.47
C TYR A 26 -14.37 -5.61 -7.57
N ALA A 27 -13.23 -4.92 -7.62
CA ALA A 27 -12.17 -5.10 -6.64
C ALA A 27 -12.46 -4.15 -5.46
N ILE A 28 -12.53 -4.69 -4.25
CA ILE A 28 -12.76 -3.87 -3.05
C ILE A 28 -11.38 -3.54 -2.46
N PRO A 29 -11.02 -2.25 -2.34
CA PRO A 29 -9.79 -1.85 -1.69
C PRO A 29 -9.88 -2.17 -0.20
N LEU A 30 -8.81 -2.73 0.36
CA LEU A 30 -8.71 -3.05 1.79
C LEU A 30 -7.47 -2.39 2.36
N CYS A 31 -7.61 -1.82 3.55
CA CYS A 31 -6.47 -1.36 4.33
C CYS A 31 -5.76 -2.57 4.94
N ARG A 32 -4.46 -2.70 4.64
CA ARG A 32 -3.58 -3.74 5.17
C ARG A 32 -2.39 -3.07 5.88
N PRO A 33 -1.75 -3.73 6.85
CA PRO A 33 -0.54 -3.20 7.48
C PRO A 33 0.55 -2.96 6.43
N LEU A 34 1.37 -1.94 6.61
CA LEU A 34 2.57 -1.74 5.80
C LEU A 34 3.56 -2.90 5.94
N GLU A 35 4.40 -3.06 4.92
CA GLU A 35 5.39 -4.13 4.85
C GLU A 35 6.61 -3.82 5.74
N ARG A 36 7.13 -4.85 6.41
CA ARG A 36 8.22 -4.70 7.39
C ARG A 36 9.58 -4.94 6.73
N ALA A 37 10.66 -4.57 7.41
CA ALA A 37 12.01 -4.82 6.91
C ALA A 37 12.21 -6.32 6.61
N GLY A 38 12.74 -6.62 5.43
CA GLY A 38 12.95 -7.98 4.94
C GLY A 38 11.74 -8.63 4.27
N THR A 39 10.55 -8.00 4.25
CA THR A 39 9.38 -8.55 3.54
C THR A 39 9.24 -8.01 2.11
N PRO A 40 8.59 -8.76 1.21
CA PRO A 40 8.28 -8.30 -0.13
C PRO A 40 7.40 -7.06 -0.13
N CYS A 41 7.63 -6.15 -1.07
CA CYS A 41 6.89 -4.89 -1.20
C CYS A 41 6.62 -4.54 -2.66
N SER A 42 5.64 -3.67 -2.89
CA SER A 42 5.35 -3.11 -4.20
C SER A 42 5.67 -1.62 -4.25
N HIS A 43 6.47 -1.23 -5.25
CA HIS A 43 6.73 0.18 -5.59
C HIS A 43 5.60 0.83 -6.37
N ILE A 44 4.70 0.02 -6.92
CA ILE A 44 3.74 0.49 -7.91
C ILE A 44 2.46 0.86 -7.19
N ALA A 45 2.22 2.16 -7.11
CA ALA A 45 0.97 2.74 -6.68
C ALA A 45 0.13 3.12 -7.90
N LEU A 46 -1.18 2.94 -7.80
CA LEU A 46 -2.14 3.20 -8.88
C LEU A 46 -3.19 4.20 -8.40
N ASN A 47 -3.57 5.09 -9.31
CA ASN A 47 -4.72 5.96 -9.13
C ASN A 47 -5.88 5.38 -9.92
N LEU A 48 -7.01 5.16 -9.26
CA LEU A 48 -8.16 4.51 -9.87
C LEU A 48 -9.47 5.01 -9.28
N THR A 49 -10.45 5.19 -10.16
CA THR A 49 -11.82 5.55 -9.81
C THR A 49 -12.68 4.29 -9.79
N LEU A 50 -13.18 3.91 -8.62
CA LEU A 50 -14.14 2.82 -8.48
C LEU A 50 -15.56 3.36 -8.59
N ARG A 51 -16.37 2.70 -9.42
CA ARG A 51 -17.80 2.98 -9.55
C ARG A 51 -18.57 1.80 -9.00
N PHE A 52 -19.22 1.99 -7.87
CA PHE A 52 -20.09 0.99 -7.25
C PHE A 52 -21.53 1.17 -7.74
N PRO A 53 -22.36 0.11 -7.71
CA PRO A 53 -23.80 0.23 -7.91
C PRO A 53 -24.37 1.28 -6.92
N LYS A 54 -25.33 2.11 -7.36
CA LYS A 54 -25.89 3.29 -6.65
C LYS A 54 -25.12 4.61 -6.80
N GLU A 55 -24.45 4.80 -7.94
CA GLU A 55 -23.77 6.08 -8.28
C GLU A 55 -22.65 6.49 -7.33
N VAL A 56 -22.21 5.60 -6.43
CA VAL A 56 -21.08 5.87 -5.55
C VAL A 56 -19.80 5.77 -6.38
N VAL A 57 -19.14 6.92 -6.52
CA VAL A 57 -17.84 7.06 -7.17
C VAL A 57 -16.79 7.32 -6.09
N LEU A 58 -15.74 6.50 -6.07
CA LEU A 58 -14.62 6.64 -5.14
C LEU A 58 -13.34 6.81 -5.94
N ASP A 59 -12.75 8.00 -5.84
CA ASP A 59 -11.42 8.27 -6.36
C ASP A 59 -10.39 7.82 -5.33
N LEU A 60 -9.59 6.83 -5.71
CA LEU A 60 -8.55 6.27 -4.85
C LEU A 60 -7.20 6.61 -5.46
N THR A 61 -6.34 7.18 -4.64
CA THR A 61 -4.94 7.43 -4.97
C THR A 61 -4.05 6.49 -4.16
N GLU A 62 -2.85 6.25 -4.67
CA GLU A 62 -1.82 5.46 -3.98
C GLU A 62 -2.28 4.03 -3.61
N VAL A 63 -3.02 3.39 -4.51
CA VAL A 63 -3.50 2.02 -4.30
C VAL A 63 -2.50 1.01 -4.84
N HIS A 64 -2.14 0.01 -4.05
CA HIS A 64 -1.20 -1.02 -4.46
C HIS A 64 -1.92 -2.31 -4.87
N LYS A 65 -1.32 -3.04 -5.82
CA LYS A 65 -1.76 -4.39 -6.19
C LYS A 65 -0.96 -5.40 -5.38
N ASP A 66 -1.68 -6.29 -4.70
CA ASP A 66 -1.19 -7.46 -3.95
C ASP A 66 -0.33 -7.20 -2.71
N LEU A 67 0.64 -6.27 -2.76
CA LEU A 67 1.56 -5.97 -1.66
C LEU A 67 1.47 -4.50 -1.24
N CYS A 68 1.55 -4.24 0.06
CA CYS A 68 1.63 -2.88 0.59
C CYS A 68 3.01 -2.24 0.34
N PRO A 69 3.12 -0.92 0.44
CA PRO A 69 4.41 -0.26 0.54
C PRO A 69 5.07 -0.57 1.89
N CYS A 70 6.35 -0.25 2.00
CA CYS A 70 7.12 -0.45 3.23
C CYS A 70 6.69 0.52 4.35
N ASP A 71 6.89 0.10 5.58
CA ASP A 71 6.66 0.91 6.77
C ASP A 71 7.60 2.14 6.82
N THR A 72 7.27 3.08 7.70
CA THR A 72 7.97 4.35 7.85
C THR A 72 9.46 4.15 8.08
N GLY A 73 10.30 4.86 7.31
CA GLY A 73 11.77 4.77 7.40
C GLY A 73 12.36 3.56 6.66
N LEU A 74 11.53 2.78 5.97
CA LEU A 74 11.97 1.70 5.09
C LEU A 74 11.68 2.10 3.64
N ARG A 75 12.60 1.71 2.75
CA ARG A 75 12.44 1.88 1.32
C ARG A 75 12.32 0.50 0.68
N CYS A 76 11.35 0.35 -0.22
CA CYS A 76 11.28 -0.84 -1.05
C CYS A 76 12.52 -0.82 -1.96
N ASP A 77 13.29 -1.90 -2.05
CA ASP A 77 14.44 -1.95 -2.94
C ASP A 77 13.95 -2.29 -4.35
N ALA A 78 14.29 -1.48 -5.37
CA ALA A 78 13.74 -1.66 -6.72
C ALA A 78 14.20 -2.96 -7.40
N ASN A 79 15.37 -3.49 -7.01
CA ASN A 79 15.95 -4.68 -7.62
C ASN A 79 15.44 -5.97 -6.96
N SER A 80 15.32 -5.97 -5.64
CA SER A 80 14.89 -7.15 -4.87
C SER A 80 13.40 -7.14 -4.52
N SER A 81 12.71 -6.00 -4.65
CA SER A 81 11.32 -5.83 -4.18
C SER A 81 11.15 -6.19 -2.70
N ILE A 82 12.16 -5.86 -1.89
CA ILE A 82 12.19 -6.13 -0.45
C ILE A 82 12.34 -4.82 0.32
N CYS A 83 11.61 -4.67 1.42
CA CYS A 83 11.76 -3.51 2.30
C CYS A 83 13.11 -3.54 2.99
N ARG A 84 13.91 -2.50 2.78
CA ARG A 84 15.20 -2.29 3.43
C ARG A 84 15.16 -1.00 4.21
N GLN A 85 15.97 -0.90 5.26
CA GLN A 85 16.21 0.39 5.86
C GLN A 85 16.77 1.30 4.77
N GLU A 86 16.16 2.46 4.61
CA GLU A 86 16.87 3.53 3.95
C GLU A 86 18.11 3.73 4.81
N ALA A 87 19.29 3.48 4.25
CA ALA A 87 20.52 3.83 4.94
C ALA A 87 20.37 5.34 5.13
N ALA A 88 19.95 5.73 6.35
CA ALA A 88 20.00 7.09 6.77
C ALA A 88 21.41 7.47 6.38
N THR A 89 21.53 8.36 5.39
CA THR A 89 22.77 9.08 5.23
C THR A 89 22.88 9.71 6.60
N LEU A 90 23.76 9.14 7.42
CA LEU A 90 24.11 9.65 8.73
C LEU A 90 24.15 11.15 8.49
N CYS A 91 23.42 11.93 9.28
CA CYS A 91 23.82 13.31 9.43
C CYS A 91 25.29 13.21 9.83
N GLN A 92 26.19 13.31 8.85
CA GLN A 92 27.61 13.31 9.08
C GLN A 92 27.78 14.44 10.06
N ASP A 93 28.32 14.06 11.21
CA ASP A 93 28.62 14.90 12.33
C ASP A 93 28.88 16.34 11.89
N VAL A 94 27.92 17.23 12.14
CA VAL A 94 28.22 18.66 12.31
C VAL A 94 28.93 18.77 13.65
N LEU A 95 30.14 18.20 13.72
CA LEU A 95 31.01 18.17 14.88
C LEU A 95 32.47 18.06 14.43
N LEU A 96 32.83 18.94 13.49
CA LEU A 96 34.18 19.49 13.44
C LEU A 96 34.05 20.97 13.80
N SER A 97 34.14 21.20 15.10
CA SER A 97 34.51 22.48 15.71
C SER A 97 35.95 22.85 15.32
#